data_AF-F6WKM7-F1
#
_entry.id   AF-F6WKM7-F1
#
_cell.length_a   1.000
_cell.length_b   1.000
_cell.length_c   1.000
_cell.angle_alpha   90.00
_cell.angle_beta   90.00
_cell.angle_gamma   90.00
#
_symmetry.space_group_name_H-M   'P 1'
#
loop_
_entity.id
_entity.type
_entity.pdbx_description
1 polymer ?
#
loop_
_entity_poly.entity_id
_entity_poly.type
_entity_poly.pdbx_seq_one_letter_code
_entity_poly.pdbx_strand_id
1 'polypeptide(L)'
;MEPLNVDNFQETDMWKRMLGFLEHVTNETEWFPYDVALNYVRSGDHSRIHPDSERHQEELTLLLYLTEDFNPNDYAETTWVDIKKDDGVLGYIGPGGEVYETIAAVAPKFGRVALFRGNIDHAAHPPSTLYFGCRYANVIKMTKNRRLAFIKRVYEKMEGADLTPQMQKLSMQLRLGMHDDPLKSKMTLGNLEKLFSKYSLEVSNKEKSYFTELLQQSHQMM
;
A
#
# COMPACT_ATOMS: atom_id res chain seq x y z
N MET A 1 -17.61 -15.91 0.56
CA MET A 1 -16.46 -15.59 -0.31
C MET A 1 -15.39 -15.03 0.61
N GLU A 2 -14.17 -15.58 0.59
CA GLU A 2 -13.09 -15.06 1.44
C GLU A 2 -12.63 -13.68 0.94
N PRO A 3 -12.28 -12.74 1.83
CA PRO A 3 -11.70 -11.46 1.44
C PRO A 3 -10.41 -11.64 0.63
N LEU A 4 -10.19 -10.78 -0.36
CA LEU A 4 -8.93 -10.77 -1.13
C LEU A 4 -7.76 -10.51 -0.19
N ASN A 5 -6.73 -11.34 -0.26
CA ASN A 5 -5.47 -11.21 0.45
C ASN A 5 -4.32 -11.69 -0.45
N VAL A 6 -3.07 -11.54 0.02
CA VAL A 6 -1.90 -11.93 -0.76
C VAL A 6 -1.95 -13.40 -1.19
N ASP A 7 -2.31 -14.31 -0.29
CA ASP A 7 -2.26 -15.76 -0.54
C ASP A 7 -3.27 -16.17 -1.62
N ASN A 8 -4.55 -15.76 -1.47
CA ASN A 8 -5.57 -16.11 -2.46
C ASN A 8 -5.43 -15.31 -3.77
N PHE A 9 -4.87 -14.10 -3.73
CA PHE A 9 -4.60 -13.31 -4.92
C PHE A 9 -3.57 -14.00 -5.82
N GLN A 10 -2.53 -14.60 -5.25
CA GLN A 10 -1.49 -15.30 -5.99
C GLN A 10 -2.00 -16.53 -6.76
N GLU A 11 -3.14 -17.09 -6.35
CA GLU A 11 -3.76 -18.23 -7.04
C GLU A 11 -4.60 -17.80 -8.26
N THR A 12 -4.93 -16.51 -8.36
CA THR A 12 -5.80 -15.97 -9.42
C THR A 12 -5.11 -15.91 -10.79
N ASP A 13 -5.90 -15.98 -11.86
CA ASP A 13 -5.41 -15.75 -13.22
C ASP A 13 -4.97 -14.30 -13.46
N MET A 14 -5.49 -13.35 -12.67
CA MET A 14 -5.04 -11.96 -12.69
C MET A 14 -3.57 -11.87 -12.28
N TRP A 15 -3.17 -12.50 -11.17
CA TRP A 15 -1.76 -12.51 -10.75
C TRP A 15 -0.85 -13.15 -11.79
N LYS A 16 -1.24 -14.30 -12.37
CA LYS A 16 -0.45 -14.97 -13.43
C LYS A 16 -0.19 -14.05 -14.62
N ARG A 17 -1.19 -13.26 -15.04
CA ARG A 17 -1.05 -12.27 -16.12
C ARG A 17 -0.16 -11.10 -15.73
N MET A 18 -0.30 -10.60 -14.49
CA MET A 18 0.53 -9.52 -13.97
C MET A 18 1.99 -9.95 -13.85
N LEU A 19 2.26 -11.20 -13.44
CA LEU A 19 3.62 -11.74 -13.39
C LEU A 19 4.26 -11.81 -14.78
N GLY A 20 3.53 -12.23 -15.82
CA GLY A 20 4.02 -12.19 -17.20
C GLY A 20 4.28 -10.77 -17.71
N PHE A 21 3.46 -9.78 -17.32
CA PHE A 21 3.73 -8.36 -17.59
C PHE A 21 5.01 -7.89 -16.89
N LEU A 22 5.18 -8.23 -15.61
CA LEU A 22 6.37 -7.89 -14.83
C LEU A 22 7.63 -8.48 -15.46
N GLU A 23 7.62 -9.75 -15.81
CA GLU A 23 8.73 -10.42 -16.50
C GLU A 23 9.12 -9.68 -17.77
N HIS A 24 8.14 -9.26 -18.57
CA HIS A 24 8.39 -8.52 -19.80
C HIS A 24 9.02 -7.15 -19.56
N VAL A 25 8.55 -6.37 -18.58
CA VAL A 25 8.99 -4.98 -18.38
C VAL A 25 10.22 -4.84 -17.48
N THR A 26 10.43 -5.78 -16.54
CA THR A 26 11.56 -5.75 -15.61
C THR A 26 12.69 -6.69 -16.01
N ASN A 27 12.44 -7.64 -16.93
CA ASN A 27 13.34 -8.75 -17.25
C ASN A 27 13.71 -9.60 -16.02
N GLU A 28 12.75 -9.75 -15.09
CA GLU A 28 12.91 -10.49 -13.83
C GLU A 28 11.69 -11.41 -13.64
N THR A 29 11.92 -12.66 -13.28
CA THR A 29 10.85 -13.66 -13.13
C THR A 29 10.34 -13.79 -11.69
N GLU A 30 11.05 -13.20 -10.73
CA GLU A 30 10.79 -13.39 -9.30
C GLU A 30 10.29 -12.10 -8.64
N TRP A 31 8.96 -12.04 -8.48
CA TRP A 31 8.28 -11.00 -7.71
C TRP A 31 7.33 -11.62 -6.71
N PHE A 32 7.46 -11.20 -5.45
CA PHE A 32 6.67 -11.71 -4.34
C PHE A 32 5.80 -10.57 -3.79
N PRO A 33 4.47 -10.60 -4.02
CA PRO A 33 3.57 -9.64 -3.41
C PRO A 33 3.59 -9.78 -1.90
N TYR A 34 3.60 -8.64 -1.21
CA TYR A 34 3.51 -8.56 0.24
C TYR A 34 2.31 -7.75 0.73
N ASP A 35 1.71 -6.95 -0.15
CA ASP A 35 0.45 -6.27 0.11
C ASP A 35 -0.39 -6.24 -1.17
N VAL A 36 -1.68 -6.50 -1.01
CA VAL A 36 -2.67 -6.46 -2.09
C VAL A 36 -3.90 -5.76 -1.53
N ALA A 37 -4.22 -4.61 -2.10
CA ALA A 37 -5.31 -3.76 -1.64
C ALA A 37 -6.20 -3.31 -2.79
N LEU A 38 -7.42 -2.94 -2.46
CA LEU A 38 -8.29 -2.16 -3.33
C LEU A 38 -8.35 -0.74 -2.78
N ASN A 39 -7.74 0.20 -3.50
CA ASN A 39 -7.89 1.61 -3.20
C ASN A 39 -9.23 2.08 -3.74
N TYR A 40 -10.00 2.74 -2.86
CA TYR A 40 -11.26 3.40 -3.15
C TYR A 40 -11.12 4.86 -2.75
N VAL A 41 -11.23 5.76 -3.72
CA VAL A 41 -11.10 7.21 -3.50
C VAL A 41 -12.32 7.93 -4.08
N ARG A 42 -13.00 8.71 -3.27
CA ARG A 42 -14.13 9.56 -3.65
C ARG A 42 -13.73 11.01 -3.81
N SER A 43 -14.60 11.77 -4.47
CA SER A 43 -14.57 13.23 -4.37
C SER A 43 -14.57 13.67 -2.91
N GLY A 44 -13.68 14.61 -2.57
CA GLY A 44 -13.54 15.17 -1.22
C GLY A 44 -12.66 14.36 -0.27
N ASP A 45 -12.21 13.17 -0.66
CA ASP A 45 -11.19 12.44 0.10
C ASP A 45 -9.85 13.19 0.03
N HIS A 46 -9.04 13.05 1.08
CA HIS A 46 -7.76 13.72 1.18
C HIS A 46 -6.64 12.76 0.80
N SER A 47 -5.89 13.10 -0.24
CA SER A 47 -4.71 12.34 -0.65
C SER A 47 -3.56 12.61 0.31
N ARG A 48 -2.93 11.54 0.79
CA ARG A 48 -1.64 11.62 1.46
C ARG A 48 -0.53 11.38 0.43
N ILE A 49 0.50 12.22 0.46
CA ILE A 49 1.76 11.93 -0.24
C ILE A 49 2.55 10.94 0.62
N HIS A 50 2.94 9.82 0.04
CA HIS A 50 3.75 8.82 0.72
C HIS A 50 4.60 8.01 -0.26
N PRO A 51 5.70 7.41 0.20
CA PRO A 51 6.30 6.27 -0.46
C PRO A 51 5.60 4.97 -0.01
N ASP A 52 5.73 3.91 -0.79
CA ASP A 52 5.33 2.55 -0.42
C ASP A 52 6.47 1.73 0.21
N SER A 53 7.71 2.15 0.01
CA SER A 53 8.90 1.49 0.55
C SER A 53 9.96 2.50 0.99
N GLU A 54 10.91 2.05 1.80
CA GLU A 54 12.04 2.89 2.21
C GLU A 54 12.94 3.25 1.02
N ARG A 55 13.68 4.37 1.13
CA ARG A 55 14.50 4.92 0.03
C ARG A 55 15.51 3.94 -0.58
N HIS A 56 16.03 3.03 0.24
CA HIS A 56 17.04 2.05 -0.15
C HIS A 56 16.46 0.71 -0.63
N GLN A 57 15.14 0.52 -0.54
CA GLN A 57 14.48 -0.72 -0.93
C GLN A 57 14.19 -0.75 -2.43
N GLU A 58 14.53 -1.87 -3.08
CA GLU A 58 14.25 -2.11 -4.50
C GLU A 58 12.92 -2.84 -4.68
N GLU A 59 11.83 -2.11 -4.44
CA GLU A 59 10.47 -2.64 -4.47
C GLU A 59 9.65 -1.97 -5.56
N LEU A 60 8.61 -2.67 -6.00
CA LEU A 60 7.69 -2.16 -7.02
C LEU A 60 6.28 -2.08 -6.47
N THR A 61 5.57 -1.05 -6.91
CA THR A 61 4.12 -0.93 -6.77
C THR A 61 3.49 -0.98 -8.15
N LEU A 62 2.49 -1.87 -8.29
CA LEU A 62 1.66 -1.99 -9.48
C LEU A 62 0.25 -1.51 -9.14
N LEU A 63 -0.27 -0.58 -9.94
CA LEU A 63 -1.65 -0.13 -9.91
C LEU A 63 -2.39 -0.62 -11.16
N LEU A 64 -3.49 -1.34 -10.98
CA LEU A 64 -4.46 -1.63 -12.03
C LEU A 64 -5.71 -0.78 -11.79
N TYR A 65 -6.00 0.14 -12.71
CA TYR A 65 -7.18 1.01 -12.62
C TYR A 65 -8.44 0.27 -13.06
N LEU A 66 -9.46 0.30 -12.20
CA LEU A 66 -10.69 -0.49 -12.34
C LEU A 66 -11.96 0.36 -12.53
N THR A 67 -11.86 1.70 -12.45
CA THR A 67 -13.00 2.57 -12.72
C THR A 67 -13.24 2.69 -14.23
N GLU A 68 -14.45 2.32 -14.63
CA GLU A 68 -14.99 2.56 -15.97
C GLU A 68 -15.43 4.03 -16.12
N ASP A 69 -15.53 4.51 -17.37
CA ASP A 69 -16.11 5.81 -17.73
C ASP A 69 -15.44 7.09 -17.20
N PHE A 70 -14.20 7.00 -16.71
CA PHE A 70 -13.43 8.22 -16.41
C PHE A 70 -13.14 9.03 -17.68
N ASN A 71 -13.48 10.31 -17.62
CA ASN A 71 -13.11 11.31 -18.60
C ASN A 71 -11.94 12.17 -18.09
N PRO A 72 -11.18 12.82 -18.99
CA PRO A 72 -10.08 13.70 -18.58
C PRO A 72 -10.48 14.81 -17.59
N ASN A 73 -11.74 15.25 -17.60
CA ASN A 73 -12.25 16.30 -16.71
C ASN A 73 -12.68 15.79 -15.33
N ASP A 74 -12.64 14.47 -15.10
CA ASP A 74 -12.93 13.87 -13.81
C ASP A 74 -11.70 13.83 -12.89
N TYR A 75 -10.52 14.21 -13.39
CA TYR A 75 -9.23 14.24 -12.69
C TYR A 75 -8.85 12.86 -12.12
N ALA A 76 -8.51 12.78 -10.83
CA ALA A 76 -8.19 11.55 -10.10
C ALA A 76 -6.88 10.85 -10.51
N GLU A 77 -5.94 11.58 -11.10
CA GLU A 77 -4.63 11.06 -11.45
C GLU A 77 -3.87 10.48 -10.24
N THR A 78 -3.04 9.48 -10.50
CA THR A 78 -1.90 9.22 -9.63
C THR A 78 -0.80 10.19 -10.02
N THR A 79 -0.32 10.99 -9.07
CA THR A 79 0.83 11.87 -9.25
C THR A 79 2.04 11.30 -8.52
N TRP A 80 3.21 11.46 -9.12
CA TRP A 80 4.49 11.28 -8.47
C TRP A 80 5.10 12.65 -8.26
N VAL A 81 5.69 12.86 -7.10
CA VAL A 81 6.19 14.17 -6.69
C VAL A 81 7.64 14.09 -6.25
N ASP A 82 8.38 15.17 -6.46
CA ASP A 82 9.65 15.42 -5.81
C ASP A 82 9.42 16.37 -4.63
N ILE A 83 9.94 16.01 -3.46
CA ILE A 83 9.77 16.77 -2.21
C ILE A 83 11.03 17.60 -1.99
N LYS A 84 10.91 18.92 -2.07
CA LYS A 84 12.00 19.86 -1.84
C LYS A 84 11.69 20.76 -0.66
N LYS A 85 12.74 21.27 -0.01
CA LYS A 85 12.56 22.34 0.98
C LYS A 85 12.27 23.65 0.24
N ASP A 86 11.32 24.42 0.72
CA ASP A 86 11.08 25.78 0.24
C ASP A 86 12.35 26.61 0.45
N ASP A 87 12.94 27.07 -0.66
CA ASP A 87 14.14 27.91 -0.67
C ASP A 87 13.81 29.39 -0.40
N GLY A 88 12.52 29.73 -0.26
CA GLY A 88 12.02 31.07 0.00
C GLY A 88 12.13 32.02 -1.19
N VAL A 89 12.62 31.56 -2.35
CA VAL A 89 12.78 32.40 -3.56
C VAL A 89 11.45 32.49 -4.32
N LEU A 90 10.63 31.43 -4.28
CA LEU A 90 9.30 31.37 -4.89
C LEU A 90 8.17 31.14 -3.85
N GLY A 91 8.50 31.27 -2.55
CA GLY A 91 7.75 30.68 -1.45
C GLY A 91 6.28 31.10 -1.37
N TYR A 92 5.38 30.14 -1.65
CA TYR A 92 3.96 30.24 -1.36
C TYR A 92 3.64 29.99 0.14
N ILE A 93 4.59 29.43 0.91
CA ILE A 93 4.36 28.88 2.25
C ILE A 93 5.40 29.38 3.29
N GLY A 94 6.59 29.79 2.84
CA GLY A 94 7.61 30.44 3.67
C GLY A 94 8.77 29.50 4.06
N PRO A 95 9.87 30.05 4.62
CA PRO A 95 11.09 29.29 4.88
C PRO A 95 10.84 28.08 5.79
N GLY A 96 11.21 26.88 5.32
CA GLY A 96 11.08 25.63 6.07
C GLY A 96 9.83 24.79 5.73
N GLY A 97 8.96 25.26 4.83
CA GLY A 97 7.90 24.42 4.25
C GLY A 97 8.44 23.35 3.30
N GLU A 98 7.68 22.28 3.10
CA GLU A 98 7.90 21.32 2.00
C GLU A 98 7.17 21.82 0.75
N VAL A 99 7.88 21.84 -0.38
CA VAL A 99 7.33 22.12 -1.70
C VAL A 99 7.28 20.81 -2.47
N TYR A 100 6.10 20.51 -3.02
CA TYR A 100 5.85 19.31 -3.81
C TYR A 100 5.80 19.69 -5.29
N GLU A 101 6.75 19.17 -6.07
CA GLU A 101 6.78 19.35 -7.52
C GLU A 101 6.29 18.08 -8.20
N THR A 102 5.23 18.15 -9.00
CA THR A 102 4.75 16.97 -9.74
C THR A 102 5.72 16.64 -10.88
N ILE A 103 6.31 15.45 -10.84
CA ILE A 103 7.25 14.97 -11.87
C ILE A 103 6.55 14.11 -12.93
N ALA A 104 5.44 13.46 -12.57
CA ALA A 104 4.65 12.65 -13.48
C ALA A 104 3.20 12.53 -12.99
N ALA A 105 2.28 12.31 -13.92
CA ALA A 105 0.88 12.05 -13.61
C ALA A 105 0.31 11.00 -14.57
N VAL A 106 -0.49 10.07 -14.04
CA VAL A 106 -1.20 9.06 -14.81
C VAL A 106 -2.68 9.16 -14.49
N ALA A 107 -3.47 9.53 -15.50
CA ALA A 107 -4.93 9.51 -15.41
C ALA A 107 -5.44 8.06 -15.25
N PRO A 108 -6.42 7.80 -14.37
CA PRO A 108 -7.00 6.48 -14.18
C PRO A 108 -7.92 6.12 -15.35
N LYS A 109 -7.50 5.19 -16.21
CA LYS A 109 -8.36 4.64 -17.27
C LYS A 109 -8.58 3.16 -17.01
N PHE A 110 -9.80 2.66 -17.18
CA PHE A 110 -10.10 1.24 -17.00
C PHE A 110 -9.08 0.34 -17.73
N GLY A 111 -8.53 -0.63 -17.01
CA GLY A 111 -7.54 -1.60 -17.51
C GLY A 111 -6.12 -1.04 -17.68
N ARG A 112 -5.89 0.25 -17.40
CA ARG A 112 -4.54 0.83 -17.41
C ARG A 112 -3.74 0.28 -16.24
N VAL A 113 -2.46 0.02 -16.50
CA VAL A 113 -1.49 -0.38 -15.49
C VAL A 113 -0.45 0.72 -15.32
N ALA A 114 -0.15 1.08 -14.08
CA ALA A 114 1.03 1.88 -13.73
C ALA A 114 1.96 1.02 -12.86
N LEU A 115 3.24 0.97 -13.21
CA LEU A 115 4.28 0.27 -12.47
C LEU A 115 5.38 1.27 -12.15
N PHE A 116 5.78 1.35 -10.88
CA PHE A 116 6.79 2.29 -10.43
C PHE A 116 7.55 1.74 -9.23
N ARG A 117 8.69 2.35 -8.90
CA ARG A 117 9.45 2.00 -7.70
C ARG A 117 8.71 2.48 -6.46
N GLY A 118 8.56 1.60 -5.47
CA GLY A 118 7.83 1.89 -4.23
C GLY A 118 8.44 3.03 -3.41
N ASN A 119 9.71 3.36 -3.63
CA ASN A 119 10.40 4.42 -2.90
C ASN A 119 10.18 5.84 -3.47
N ILE A 120 9.33 5.99 -4.48
CA ILE A 120 8.97 7.28 -5.07
C ILE A 120 7.72 7.81 -4.37
N ASP A 121 7.80 9.04 -3.88
CA ASP A 121 6.66 9.74 -3.28
C ASP A 121 5.55 9.96 -4.30
N HIS A 122 4.33 9.57 -3.93
CA HIS A 122 3.18 9.64 -4.81
C HIS A 122 1.88 9.86 -4.04
N ALA A 123 0.83 10.25 -4.76
CA ALA A 123 -0.51 10.43 -4.23
C ALA A 123 -1.56 10.00 -5.25
N ALA A 124 -2.68 9.46 -4.76
CA ALA A 124 -3.88 9.24 -5.56
C ALA A 124 -4.84 10.41 -5.35
N HIS A 125 -4.99 11.28 -6.34
CA HIS A 125 -5.89 12.43 -6.24
C HIS A 125 -7.35 11.99 -6.18
N PRO A 126 -8.21 12.67 -5.41
CA PRO A 126 -9.64 12.45 -5.48
C PRO A 126 -10.16 12.86 -6.87
N PRO A 127 -11.23 12.23 -7.35
CA PRO A 127 -11.98 12.75 -8.48
C PRO A 127 -12.51 14.16 -8.27
N SER A 128 -12.87 14.81 -9.38
CA SER A 128 -13.62 16.07 -9.41
C SER A 128 -14.82 16.04 -8.47
N THR A 129 -15.17 17.19 -7.91
CA THR A 129 -16.42 17.34 -7.13
C THR A 129 -17.69 17.14 -7.95
N LEU A 130 -17.58 17.15 -9.28
CA LEU A 130 -18.68 16.86 -10.20
C LEU A 130 -18.80 15.36 -10.54
N TYR A 131 -17.83 14.53 -10.14
CA TYR A 131 -17.87 13.09 -10.36
C TYR A 131 -18.46 12.38 -9.13
N PHE A 132 -19.65 11.79 -9.31
CA PHE A 132 -20.38 11.11 -8.22
C PHE A 132 -19.95 9.66 -8.00
N GLY A 133 -19.09 9.13 -8.86
CA GLY A 133 -18.50 7.80 -8.69
C GLY A 133 -17.28 7.81 -7.79
N CYS A 134 -16.46 6.78 -7.91
CA CYS A 134 -15.18 6.68 -7.20
C CYS A 134 -14.08 6.10 -8.10
N ARG A 135 -12.84 6.37 -7.70
CA ARG A 135 -11.64 5.80 -8.30
C ARG A 135 -11.30 4.50 -7.58
N TYR A 136 -11.42 3.40 -8.30
CA TYR A 136 -10.96 2.07 -7.90
C TYR A 136 -9.62 1.77 -8.54
N ALA A 137 -8.67 1.31 -7.73
CA ALA A 137 -7.42 0.74 -8.21
C ALA A 137 -7.04 -0.48 -7.36
N ASN A 138 -6.73 -1.60 -8.01
CA ASN A 138 -6.06 -2.69 -7.31
C ASN A 138 -4.57 -2.34 -7.20
N VAL A 139 -4.05 -2.36 -5.99
CA VAL A 139 -2.66 -2.06 -5.65
C VAL A 139 -1.97 -3.34 -5.26
N ILE A 140 -0.80 -3.59 -5.83
CA ILE A 140 0.05 -4.74 -5.51
C ILE A 140 1.43 -4.20 -5.20
N LYS A 141 1.88 -4.38 -3.95
CA LYS A 141 3.24 -4.05 -3.54
C LYS A 141 4.07 -5.32 -3.49
N MET A 142 5.25 -5.29 -4.08
CA MET A 142 6.07 -6.48 -4.30
C MET A 142 7.56 -6.24 -4.12
N THR A 143 8.26 -7.30 -3.74
CA THR A 143 9.72 -7.34 -3.58
C THR A 143 10.30 -8.56 -4.29
N LYS A 144 11.59 -8.53 -4.61
CA LYS A 144 12.31 -9.64 -5.25
C LYS A 144 12.63 -10.78 -4.28
N ASN A 145 12.46 -10.58 -2.98
CA ASN A 145 12.85 -11.56 -1.96
C ASN A 145 11.63 -12.09 -1.20
N ARG A 146 11.36 -13.40 -1.31
CA ARG A 146 10.22 -14.06 -0.64
C ARG A 146 10.22 -13.88 0.88
N ARG A 147 11.39 -13.96 1.52
CA ARG A 147 11.52 -13.74 2.96
C ARG A 147 11.21 -12.30 3.32
N LEU A 148 11.71 -11.34 2.55
CA LEU A 148 11.40 -9.93 2.76
C LEU A 148 9.90 -9.67 2.56
N ALA A 149 9.29 -10.25 1.52
CA ALA A 149 7.84 -10.14 1.31
C ALA A 149 7.07 -10.62 2.55
N PHE A 150 7.51 -11.71 3.16
CA PHE A 150 6.89 -12.22 4.37
C PHE A 150 7.09 -11.31 5.60
N ILE A 151 8.30 -10.75 5.79
CA ILE A 151 8.59 -9.75 6.82
C ILE A 151 7.65 -8.54 6.67
N LYS A 152 7.46 -8.07 5.44
CA LYS A 152 6.60 -6.94 5.11
C LYS A 152 5.14 -7.22 5.42
N ARG A 153 4.64 -8.38 4.98
CA ARG A 153 3.29 -8.85 5.35
C ARG A 153 3.03 -8.78 6.86
N VAL A 154 4.01 -9.13 7.69
CA VAL A 154 3.87 -9.08 9.15
C VAL A 154 3.69 -7.65 9.65
N TYR A 155 4.56 -6.70 9.28
CA TYR A 155 4.43 -5.34 9.81
C TYR A 155 3.29 -4.55 9.16
N GLU A 156 2.92 -4.82 7.90
CA GLU A 156 1.75 -4.23 7.25
C GLU A 156 0.47 -4.62 8.00
N LYS A 157 0.36 -5.89 8.43
CA LYS A 157 -0.76 -6.34 9.27
C LYS A 157 -0.76 -5.75 10.69
N MET A 158 0.38 -5.28 11.16
CA MET A 158 0.49 -4.59 12.43
C MET A 158 0.18 -3.09 12.32
N GLU A 159 0.20 -2.53 11.12
CA GLU A 159 -0.06 -1.10 10.92
C GLU A 159 -1.51 -0.75 11.25
N GLY A 160 -1.70 0.32 12.03
CA GLY A 160 -3.03 0.76 12.47
C GLY A 160 -3.68 -0.11 13.55
N ALA A 161 -3.10 -1.26 13.89
CA ALA A 161 -3.58 -2.10 14.98
C ALA A 161 -3.17 -1.53 16.35
N ASP A 162 -4.01 -1.73 17.36
CA ASP A 162 -3.64 -1.48 18.75
C ASP A 162 -2.67 -2.57 19.24
N LEU A 163 -1.38 -2.29 19.11
CA LEU A 163 -0.29 -3.24 19.35
C LEU A 163 0.18 -3.20 20.81
N THR A 164 0.51 -4.37 21.36
CA THR A 164 1.26 -4.45 22.63
C THR A 164 2.65 -3.78 22.47
N PRO A 165 3.29 -3.30 23.55
CA PRO A 165 4.63 -2.70 23.46
C PRO A 165 5.67 -3.63 22.81
N GLN A 166 5.56 -4.95 23.04
CA GLN A 166 6.43 -5.94 22.41
C GLN A 166 6.20 -6.01 20.88
N MET A 167 4.94 -5.91 20.43
CA MET A 167 4.59 -5.90 19.01
C MET A 167 5.02 -4.60 18.33
N GLN A 168 4.87 -3.46 19.00
CA GLN A 168 5.37 -2.17 18.50
C GLN A 168 6.89 -2.22 18.28
N LYS A 169 7.62 -2.77 19.26
CA LYS A 169 9.07 -2.97 19.15
C LYS A 169 9.43 -3.87 17.98
N LEU A 170 8.76 -5.01 17.82
CA LEU A 170 9.01 -5.92 16.71
C LEU A 170 8.68 -5.27 15.36
N SER A 171 7.52 -4.61 15.24
CA SER A 171 7.12 -3.88 14.02
C SER A 171 8.18 -2.86 13.61
N MET A 172 8.70 -2.09 14.58
CA MET A 172 9.81 -1.15 14.34
C MET A 172 11.09 -1.86 13.89
N GLN A 173 11.46 -2.99 14.49
CA GLN A 173 12.63 -3.78 14.06
C GLN A 173 12.50 -4.31 12.63
N LEU A 174 11.31 -4.77 12.25
CA LEU A 174 11.01 -5.24 10.91
C LEU A 174 11.07 -4.10 9.89
N ARG A 175 10.47 -2.93 10.20
CA ARG A 175 10.52 -1.73 9.36
C ARG A 175 11.94 -1.19 9.16
N LEU A 176 12.77 -1.25 10.19
CA LEU A 176 14.18 -0.84 10.13
C LEU A 176 15.09 -1.87 9.43
N GLY A 177 14.53 -2.96 8.87
CA GLY A 177 15.28 -3.97 8.13
C GLY A 177 16.22 -4.82 9.00
N MET A 178 16.03 -4.82 10.33
CA MET A 178 16.91 -5.57 11.25
C MET A 178 16.85 -7.09 11.03
N HIS A 179 15.84 -7.56 10.30
CA HIS A 179 15.60 -8.98 10.06
C HIS A 179 15.70 -9.40 8.59
N ASP A 180 16.05 -8.48 7.70
CA ASP A 180 16.08 -8.70 6.25
C ASP A 180 17.20 -9.67 5.86
N ASP A 181 18.38 -9.52 6.48
CA ASP A 181 19.53 -10.37 6.27
C ASP A 181 19.42 -11.67 7.10
N PRO A 182 19.27 -12.85 6.48
CA PRO A 182 19.17 -14.12 7.19
C PRO A 182 20.47 -14.53 7.90
N LEU A 183 21.63 -13.98 7.52
CA LEU A 183 22.90 -14.25 8.18
C LEU A 183 23.05 -13.46 9.49
N LYS A 184 22.40 -12.29 9.59
CA LYS A 184 22.42 -11.44 10.78
C LYS A 184 21.23 -11.70 11.70
N SER A 185 20.11 -12.14 11.13
CA SER A 185 18.86 -12.37 11.85
C SER A 185 18.67 -13.83 12.24
N LYS A 186 18.50 -14.11 13.54
CA LYS A 186 18.10 -15.44 14.03
C LYS A 186 16.65 -15.81 13.70
N MET A 187 15.87 -14.89 13.15
CA MET A 187 14.47 -15.10 12.87
C MET A 187 14.32 -15.90 11.58
N THR A 188 14.01 -17.20 11.66
CA THR A 188 13.83 -18.03 10.45
C THR A 188 12.51 -17.71 9.73
N LEU A 189 12.34 -18.20 8.50
CA LEU A 189 11.05 -18.07 7.79
C LEU A 189 9.91 -18.72 8.60
N GLY A 190 10.14 -19.91 9.17
CA GLY A 190 9.14 -20.56 10.03
C GLY A 190 8.85 -19.80 11.34
N ASN A 191 9.80 -19.01 11.86
CA ASN A 191 9.50 -18.09 12.97
C ASN A 191 8.57 -16.96 12.52
N LEU A 192 8.85 -16.37 11.35
CA LEU A 192 8.03 -15.31 10.79
C LEU A 192 6.62 -15.81 10.49
N GLU A 193 6.47 -17.00 9.90
CA GLU A 193 5.17 -17.62 9.62
C GLU A 193 4.31 -17.77 10.87
N LYS A 194 4.90 -18.30 11.95
CA LYS A 194 4.21 -18.41 13.25
C LYS A 194 3.79 -17.05 13.80
N LEU A 195 4.65 -16.03 13.67
CA LEU A 195 4.33 -14.66 14.08
C LEU A 195 3.17 -14.12 13.25
N PHE A 196 3.22 -14.24 11.92
CA PHE A 196 2.16 -13.78 11.03
C PHE A 196 0.82 -14.43 11.37
N SER A 197 0.77 -15.75 11.54
CA SER A 197 -0.48 -16.45 11.88
C SER A 197 -1.02 -16.00 13.25
N LYS A 198 -0.14 -15.89 14.26
CA LYS A 198 -0.51 -15.43 15.59
C LYS A 198 -1.12 -14.02 15.53
N TYR A 199 -0.43 -13.09 14.88
CA TYR A 199 -0.87 -11.69 14.83
C TYR A 199 -2.08 -11.48 13.94
N SER A 200 -2.18 -12.19 12.82
CA SER A 200 -3.39 -12.16 11.99
C SER A 200 -4.63 -12.58 12.77
N LEU A 201 -4.50 -13.59 13.64
CA LEU A 201 -5.59 -14.02 14.52
C LEU A 201 -5.90 -12.96 15.59
N GLU A 202 -4.89 -12.39 16.24
CA GLU A 202 -5.07 -11.35 17.27
C GLU A 202 -5.76 -10.10 16.69
N VAL A 203 -5.32 -9.62 15.53
CA VAL A 203 -5.93 -8.47 14.83
C VAL A 203 -7.37 -8.79 14.44
N SER A 204 -7.64 -9.94 13.82
CA SER A 204 -8.99 -10.32 13.41
C SER A 204 -9.96 -10.45 14.60
N ASN A 205 -9.49 -10.99 15.73
CA ASN A 205 -10.30 -11.09 16.94
C ASN A 205 -10.64 -9.70 17.52
N LYS A 206 -9.68 -8.77 17.53
CA LYS A 206 -9.92 -7.39 17.97
C LYS A 206 -10.93 -6.67 17.06
N GLU A 207 -10.78 -6.78 15.75
CA GLU A 207 -11.73 -6.19 14.78
C GLU A 207 -13.14 -6.72 15.00
N LYS A 208 -13.30 -8.04 15.19
CA LYS A 208 -14.62 -8.64 15.49
C LYS A 208 -15.22 -8.13 16.80
N SER A 209 -14.41 -7.96 17.85
CA SER A 209 -14.88 -7.38 19.13
C SER A 209 -15.39 -5.97 18.91
N TYR A 210 -14.59 -5.12 18.25
CA TYR A 210 -14.92 -3.73 17.96
C TYR A 210 -16.22 -3.60 17.15
N PHE A 211 -16.39 -4.40 16.09
CA PHE A 211 -17.63 -4.43 15.31
C PHE A 211 -18.84 -4.87 16.16
N THR A 212 -18.66 -5.86 17.04
CA THR A 212 -19.73 -6.33 17.92
C THR A 212 -20.16 -5.25 18.90
N GLU A 213 -19.20 -4.52 19.47
CA GLU A 213 -19.45 -3.39 20.37
C GLU A 213 -20.19 -2.24 19.68
N LEU A 214 -19.77 -1.88 18.46
CA LEU A 214 -20.46 -0.88 17.63
C LEU A 214 -21.92 -1.25 17.34
N LEU A 215 -22.18 -2.51 16.98
CA LEU A 215 -23.53 -3.01 16.73
C LEU A 215 -24.40 -2.99 17.99
N GLN A 216 -23.83 -3.33 19.16
CA GLN A 216 -24.57 -3.26 20.43
C GLN A 216 -24.93 -1.81 20.78
N GLN A 217 -24.00 -0.86 20.57
CA GLN A 217 -24.26 0.56 20.81
C GLN A 217 -25.32 1.13 19.85
N SER A 218 -25.31 0.73 18.57
CA SER A 218 -26.32 1.20 17.61
C SER A 218 -27.73 0.70 17.94
N HIS A 219 -27.86 -0.49 18.55
CA HIS A 219 -29.15 -1.03 18.99
C HIS A 219 -29.67 -0.40 20.29
N GLN A 220 -28.80 0.21 21.11
CA GLN A 220 -29.22 0.95 22.31
C GLN A 220 -29.66 2.39 22.03
N MET A 221 -29.38 2.90 20.83
CA MET A 221 -29.74 4.25 20.38
C MET A 221 -31.02 4.29 19.51
N MET A 222 -31.64 3.13 19.27
CA MET A 222 -32.96 2.99 18.62
C MET A 222 -34.01 2.60 19.67
#